data_AF-A0A7C8ZGR4-F1
#
_entry.id   AF-A0A7C8ZGR4-F1
#
_cell.length_a   1.000
_cell.length_b   1.000
_cell.length_c   1.000
_cell.angle_alpha   90.00
_cell.angle_beta   90.00
_cell.angle_gamma   90.00
#
_symmetry.space_group_name_H-M   'P 1'
#
loop_
_entity.id
_entity.type
_entity.pdbx_description
1 polymer ?
#
loop_
_entity_poly.entity_id
_entity_poly.type
_entity_poly.pdbx_seq_one_letter_code
_entity_poly.pdbx_strand_id
1 'polypeptide(L)'
;MAFSSRILSKSKQLYAILPKDHVMPVRYFAKDAASAPKGLKGDEMLKGIFLEVKKKFETALSVLRQEKITIDPDNPAAVEQYAKVMKTVREKADLFSESQRIKYTIETRTQGIQDARTYLLTLQEIR
;
A
#
# COMPACT_ATOMS: atom_id res chain seq x y z
N MET A 1 -56.92 35.34 -7.77
CA MET A 1 -57.33 33.94 -7.54
C MET A 1 -56.35 33.31 -6.56
N ALA A 2 -56.88 32.94 -5.40
CA ALA A 2 -56.36 32.20 -4.23
C ALA A 2 -54.89 31.73 -4.17
N PHE A 3 -54.17 32.22 -3.16
CA PHE A 3 -53.05 31.55 -2.50
C PHE A 3 -53.60 30.48 -1.53
N SER A 4 -53.25 29.22 -1.71
CA SER A 4 -53.48 28.17 -0.71
C SER A 4 -52.37 28.16 0.32
N SER A 5 -52.77 28.50 1.55
CA SER A 5 -52.00 28.45 2.79
C SER A 5 -51.84 27.04 3.38
N ARG A 6 -50.74 26.86 4.14
CA ARG A 6 -50.57 26.11 5.43
C ARG A 6 -49.54 24.98 5.40
N ILE A 7 -48.77 24.66 6.45
CA ILE A 7 -48.36 25.26 7.74
C ILE A 7 -47.18 24.36 8.21
N LEU A 8 -46.22 24.97 8.92
CA LEU A 8 -45.21 24.41 9.85
C LEU A 8 -44.89 22.90 9.82
N SER A 9 -43.59 22.61 9.64
CA SER A 9 -42.89 21.67 10.53
C SER A 9 -41.73 22.41 11.19
N LYS A 10 -41.95 22.87 12.42
CA LYS A 10 -40.91 23.30 13.35
C LYS A 10 -40.36 22.04 14.02
N SER A 11 -39.09 21.71 13.80
CA SER A 11 -38.33 20.93 14.80
C SER A 11 -36.89 21.46 14.92
N LYS A 12 -36.76 22.41 15.86
CA LYS A 12 -35.60 22.65 16.71
C LYS A 12 -34.22 22.56 16.04
N GLN A 13 -33.88 23.58 15.25
CA GLN A 13 -32.46 23.92 15.11
C GLN A 13 -32.01 24.49 16.46
N LEU A 14 -31.20 23.71 17.18
CA LEU A 14 -30.45 24.18 18.33
C LEU A 14 -29.56 25.32 17.83
N TYR A 15 -29.92 26.54 18.21
CA TYR A 15 -29.02 27.69 18.12
C TYR A 15 -27.89 27.44 19.13
N ALA A 16 -26.80 26.83 18.67
CA ALA A 16 -25.51 27.03 19.29
C ALA A 16 -24.94 28.30 18.66
N ILE A 17 -25.05 29.42 19.38
CA ILE A 17 -24.30 30.64 19.06
C ILE A 17 -22.85 30.31 19.40
N LEU A 18 -22.10 29.81 18.42
CA LEU A 18 -20.65 29.74 18.45
C LEU A 18 -20.09 30.93 17.66
N PRO A 19 -19.00 31.57 18.13
CA PRO A 19 -18.40 32.71 17.46
C PRO A 19 -18.13 32.38 16.00
N LYS A 20 -18.54 33.28 15.11
CA LYS A 20 -18.14 33.29 13.71
C LYS A 20 -16.63 33.46 13.65
N ASP A 21 -15.87 32.38 13.72
CA ASP A 21 -14.53 32.28 13.18
C ASP A 21 -14.23 30.78 12.95
N HIS A 22 -14.22 30.39 11.67
CA HIS A 22 -13.75 29.10 11.16
C HIS A 22 -14.57 27.84 11.51
N VAL A 23 -15.86 27.83 11.17
CA VAL A 23 -16.57 26.55 10.93
C VAL A 23 -16.41 26.19 9.47
N MET A 24 -15.33 25.48 9.11
CA MET A 24 -15.22 24.83 7.81
C MET A 24 -16.23 23.69 7.75
N PRO A 25 -17.27 23.74 6.88
CA PRO A 25 -18.17 22.62 6.72
C PRO A 25 -17.39 21.45 6.15
N VAL A 26 -17.47 20.28 6.80
CA VAL A 26 -16.86 19.00 6.37
C VAL A 26 -17.16 18.64 4.90
N ARG A 27 -18.18 19.26 4.29
CA ARG A 27 -18.54 19.12 2.87
C ARG A 27 -17.66 19.88 1.87
N TYR A 28 -16.79 20.80 2.30
CA TYR A 28 -15.89 21.50 1.38
C TYR A 28 -14.79 20.58 0.81
N PHE A 29 -14.28 19.64 1.61
CA PHE A 29 -13.27 18.67 1.14
C PHE A 29 -13.79 17.73 0.04
N ALA A 30 -15.10 17.46 -0.01
CA ALA A 30 -15.68 16.61 -1.05
C ALA A 30 -15.86 17.35 -2.39
N LYS A 31 -16.00 18.68 -2.37
CA LYS A 31 -16.22 19.48 -3.59
C LYS A 31 -14.90 19.78 -4.31
N ASP A 32 -13.82 19.98 -3.56
CA ASP A 32 -12.48 20.14 -4.13
C ASP A 32 -11.82 18.81 -4.51
N ALA A 33 -12.18 17.69 -3.87
CA ALA A 33 -11.75 16.35 -4.30
C ALA A 33 -12.32 15.96 -5.68
N ALA A 34 -13.47 16.50 -6.08
CA ALA A 34 -14.02 16.34 -7.43
C ALA A 34 -13.29 17.18 -8.49
N SER A 35 -12.51 18.18 -8.05
CA SER A 35 -11.63 19.02 -8.89
C SER A 35 -10.15 18.65 -8.74
N ALA A 36 -9.84 17.53 -8.07
CA ALA A 36 -8.47 17.02 -8.03
C ALA A 36 -8.01 16.76 -9.48
N PRO A 37 -6.79 17.16 -9.86
CA PRO A 37 -6.26 16.88 -11.19
C PRO A 37 -6.39 15.38 -11.46
N LYS A 38 -6.89 15.00 -12.65
CA LYS A 38 -6.93 13.59 -13.07
C LYS A 38 -5.54 12.98 -12.83
N GLY A 39 -5.47 12.04 -11.88
CA GLY A 39 -4.28 11.25 -11.58
C GLY A 39 -3.08 12.10 -11.19
N LEU A 40 -2.88 12.37 -9.90
CA LEU A 40 -1.57 12.83 -9.46
C LEU A 40 -0.55 11.74 -9.84
N LYS A 41 0.63 12.13 -10.36
CA LYS A 41 1.70 11.19 -10.74
C LYS A 41 2.03 10.18 -9.62
N GLY A 42 1.88 10.59 -8.37
CA GLY A 42 2.00 9.71 -7.20
C GLY A 42 0.93 8.62 -7.13
N ASP A 43 -0.34 8.94 -7.44
CA ASP A 43 -1.44 7.97 -7.43
C ASP A 43 -1.25 6.90 -8.52
N GLU A 44 -0.77 7.29 -9.69
CA GLU A 44 -0.44 6.36 -10.78
C GLU A 44 0.73 5.45 -10.39
N MET A 45 1.76 6.00 -9.75
CA MET A 45 2.90 5.23 -9.23
C MET A 45 2.46 4.20 -8.19
N LEU A 46 1.66 4.60 -7.21
CA LEU A 46 1.14 3.70 -6.18
C LEU A 46 0.26 2.60 -6.75
N LYS A 47 -0.59 2.92 -7.73
CA LYS A 47 -1.39 1.93 -8.46
C LYS A 47 -0.51 0.93 -9.19
N GLY A 48 0.55 1.39 -9.84
CA GLY A 48 1.53 0.52 -10.51
C GLY A 48 2.16 -0.48 -9.54
N ILE A 49 2.68 0.02 -8.41
CA ILE A 49 3.28 -0.83 -7.35
C ILE A 49 2.26 -1.84 -6.82
N PHE A 50 1.04 -1.38 -6.53
CA PHE A 50 -0.03 -2.26 -6.03
C PHE A 50 -0.36 -3.38 -7.01
N LEU A 51 -0.50 -3.07 -8.30
CA LEU A 51 -0.81 -4.06 -9.34
C LEU A 51 0.34 -5.08 -9.50
N GLU A 52 1.58 -4.61 -9.43
CA GLU A 52 2.75 -5.50 -9.48
C GLU A 52 2.76 -6.47 -8.28
N VAL A 53 2.61 -5.95 -7.06
CA VAL A 53 2.59 -6.76 -5.83
C VAL A 53 1.42 -7.76 -5.86
N LYS A 54 0.24 -7.29 -6.27
CA LYS A 54 -0.95 -8.14 -6.41
C LYS A 54 -0.70 -9.28 -7.39
N LYS A 55 -0.11 -9.00 -8.55
CA LYS A 55 0.23 -10.01 -9.56
C LYS A 55 1.19 -11.06 -9.01
N LYS A 56 2.25 -10.66 -8.30
CA LYS A 56 3.20 -11.60 -7.67
C LYS A 56 2.51 -12.48 -6.63
N PHE A 57 1.64 -11.89 -5.81
CA PHE A 57 0.87 -12.62 -4.80
C PHE A 57 -0.11 -13.63 -5.40
N GLU A 58 -0.89 -13.23 -6.41
CA GLU A 58 -1.82 -14.12 -7.12
C GLU A 58 -1.07 -15.27 -7.81
N THR A 59 0.09 -14.98 -8.40
CA THR A 59 0.95 -16.00 -9.02
C THR A 59 1.44 -17.01 -7.99
N ALA A 60 1.92 -16.56 -6.83
CA ALA A 60 2.34 -17.44 -5.74
C ALA A 60 1.18 -18.32 -5.23
N LEU A 61 0.00 -17.73 -5.00
CA LEU A 61 -1.19 -18.48 -4.58
C LEU A 61 -1.63 -19.52 -5.62
N SER A 62 -1.49 -19.23 -6.91
CA SER A 62 -1.86 -20.18 -7.96
C SER A 62 -1.03 -21.46 -7.88
N VAL A 63 0.27 -21.35 -7.59
CA VAL A 63 1.18 -22.49 -7.42
C VAL A 63 0.86 -23.25 -6.13
N LEU A 64 0.69 -22.52 -5.01
CA LEU A 64 0.38 -23.13 -3.71
C LEU A 64 -0.98 -23.85 -3.69
N ARG A 65 -1.94 -23.44 -4.54
CA ARG A 65 -3.23 -24.14 -4.68
C ARG A 65 -3.12 -25.42 -5.50
N GLN A 66 -2.17 -25.50 -6.42
CA GLN A 66 -1.95 -26.68 -7.26
C GLN A 66 -1.15 -27.77 -6.52
N GLU A 67 -0.19 -27.34 -5.70
CA GLU A 67 0.71 -28.25 -5.00
C GLU A 67 0.18 -28.60 -3.62
N LYS A 68 -0.08 -29.89 -3.35
CA LYS A 68 -0.44 -30.38 -2.01
C LYS A 68 0.83 -30.44 -1.16
N ILE A 69 0.98 -29.51 -0.23
CA ILE A 69 2.12 -29.46 0.70
C ILE A 69 1.73 -30.19 1.99
N THR A 70 2.49 -31.23 2.35
CA THR A 70 2.45 -31.83 3.68
C THR A 70 3.46 -31.10 4.57
N ILE A 71 3.04 -30.55 5.70
CA ILE A 71 3.91 -29.86 6.65
C ILE A 71 4.19 -30.82 7.81
N ASP A 72 5.36 -31.45 7.76
CA ASP A 72 5.85 -32.34 8.80
C ASP A 72 7.37 -32.08 8.98
N PRO A 73 7.78 -31.39 10.08
CA PRO A 73 9.17 -31.01 10.29
C PRO A 73 10.08 -32.20 10.62
N ASP A 74 9.52 -33.31 11.11
CA ASP A 74 10.28 -34.51 11.51
C ASP A 74 10.50 -35.47 10.32
N ASN A 75 9.74 -35.28 9.23
CA ASN A 75 9.87 -36.05 8.00
C ASN A 75 10.76 -35.34 6.97
N PRO A 76 11.97 -35.85 6.67
CA PRO A 76 12.89 -35.19 5.73
C PRO A 76 12.33 -35.06 4.31
N ALA A 77 11.51 -36.02 3.86
CA ALA A 77 10.91 -35.97 2.53
C ALA A 77 9.86 -34.84 2.40
N ALA A 78 9.12 -34.56 3.48
CA ALA A 78 8.16 -33.45 3.51
C ALA A 78 8.88 -32.09 3.46
N VAL A 79 10.01 -31.97 4.17
CA VAL A 79 10.86 -30.78 4.16
C VAL A 79 11.46 -30.52 2.77
N GLU A 80 11.96 -31.56 2.10
CA GLU A 80 12.49 -31.45 0.74
C GLU A 80 11.41 -31.04 -0.27
N GLN A 81 10.22 -31.63 -0.19
CA GLN A 81 9.07 -31.25 -1.00
C GLN A 81 8.70 -29.78 -0.78
N TYR A 82 8.58 -29.34 0.48
CA TYR A 82 8.32 -27.96 0.84
C TYR A 82 9.36 -27.00 0.25
N ALA A 83 10.66 -27.31 0.40
CA ALA A 83 11.73 -26.48 -0.14
C ALA A 83 11.65 -26.35 -1.67
N LYS A 84 11.30 -27.43 -2.37
CA LYS A 84 11.09 -27.43 -3.82
C LYS A 84 9.91 -26.56 -4.21
N VAL A 85 8.76 -26.70 -3.54
CA VAL A 85 7.57 -25.86 -3.78
C VAL A 85 7.88 -24.38 -3.55
N MET A 86 8.56 -24.05 -2.45
CA MET A 86 8.89 -22.66 -2.15
C MET A 86 9.90 -22.06 -3.14
N LYS A 87 10.80 -22.88 -3.69
CA LYS A 87 11.68 -22.47 -4.78
C LYS A 87 10.89 -22.19 -6.06
N THR A 88 9.94 -23.05 -6.45
CA THR A 88 9.12 -22.84 -7.66
C THR A 88 8.20 -21.62 -7.51
N VAL A 89 7.61 -21.41 -6.34
CA VAL A 89 6.83 -20.21 -6.02
C VAL A 89 7.68 -18.96 -6.20
N ARG A 90 8.89 -18.94 -5.64
CA ARG A 90 9.81 -17.80 -5.75
C ARG A 90 10.13 -17.47 -7.20
N GLU A 91 10.50 -18.47 -7.99
CA GLU A 91 10.88 -18.30 -9.41
C GLU A 91 9.69 -17.85 -10.26
N LYS A 92 8.51 -18.46 -10.07
CA LYS A 92 7.31 -18.11 -10.85
C LYS A 92 6.73 -16.75 -10.49
N ALA A 93 6.78 -16.35 -9.23
CA ALA A 93 6.29 -15.07 -8.76
C ALA A 93 7.34 -13.94 -8.87
N ASP A 94 8.51 -14.21 -9.46
CA ASP A 94 9.62 -13.25 -9.60
C ASP A 94 9.98 -12.56 -8.28
N LEU A 95 10.09 -13.38 -7.23
CA LEU A 95 10.45 -12.96 -5.89
C LEU A 95 11.96 -13.09 -5.70
N PHE A 96 12.59 -12.08 -5.07
CA PHE A 96 14.01 -12.15 -4.78
C PHE A 96 14.34 -13.27 -3.79
N SER A 97 15.46 -13.96 -4.02
CA SER A 97 16.13 -14.71 -2.96
C SER A 97 16.71 -13.76 -1.90
N GLU A 98 17.01 -14.25 -0.70
CA GLU A 98 17.66 -13.42 0.33
C GLU A 98 18.98 -12.82 -0.15
N SER A 99 19.78 -13.58 -0.89
CA SER A 99 21.01 -13.06 -1.52
C SER A 99 20.73 -11.94 -2.52
N GLN A 100 19.71 -12.08 -3.36
CA GLN A 100 19.29 -11.04 -4.31
C GLN A 100 18.73 -9.80 -3.58
N ARG A 101 17.96 -9.97 -2.50
CA ARG A 101 17.48 -8.87 -1.66
C ARG A 101 18.62 -8.09 -1.04
N ILE A 102 19.62 -8.80 -0.49
CA ILE A 102 20.82 -8.18 0.09
C ILE A 102 21.55 -7.40 -0.99
N LYS A 103 21.82 -8.01 -2.15
CA LYS A 103 22.48 -7.36 -3.28
C LYS A 103 21.73 -6.09 -3.72
N TYR A 104 20.43 -6.20 -3.97
CA TYR A 104 19.58 -5.07 -4.37
C TYR A 104 19.60 -3.94 -3.33
N THR A 105 19.54 -4.29 -2.04
CA THR A 105 19.59 -3.31 -0.95
C THR A 105 20.93 -2.60 -0.89
N ILE A 106 22.04 -3.33 -1.04
CA ILE A 106 23.38 -2.75 -1.13
C ILE A 106 23.44 -1.80 -2.32
N GLU A 107 23.13 -2.27 -3.52
CA GLU A 107 23.19 -1.47 -4.76
C GLU A 107 22.37 -0.19 -4.65
N THR A 108 21.14 -0.27 -4.12
CA THR A 108 20.26 0.89 -3.99
C THR A 108 20.74 1.87 -2.92
N ARG A 109 21.28 1.38 -1.79
CA ARG A 109 21.77 2.24 -0.68
C ARG A 109 23.15 2.81 -0.91
N THR A 110 23.99 2.14 -1.69
CA THR A 110 25.34 2.60 -2.03
C THR A 110 25.39 3.30 -3.38
N GLN A 111 24.24 3.50 -4.04
CA GLN A 111 24.18 4.15 -5.34
C GLN A 111 24.76 5.57 -5.25
N GLY A 112 25.80 5.84 -6.03
CA GLY A 112 26.47 7.15 -6.03
C GLY A 112 27.49 7.37 -4.92
N ILE A 113 27.75 6.37 -4.07
CA ILE A 113 28.77 6.45 -3.02
C ILE A 113 30.06 5.82 -3.54
N GLN A 114 31.15 6.60 -3.59
CA GLN A 114 32.43 6.13 -4.12
C GLN A 114 33.21 5.27 -3.13
N ASP A 115 33.13 5.56 -1.82
CA ASP A 115 33.94 4.89 -0.80
C ASP A 115 33.19 4.65 0.51
N ALA A 116 33.68 3.67 1.28
CA ALA A 116 33.05 3.25 2.53
C ALA A 116 33.01 4.37 3.59
N ARG A 117 33.97 5.31 3.56
CA ARG A 117 34.00 6.44 4.48
C ARG A 117 32.81 7.37 4.26
N THR A 118 32.53 7.72 3.01
CA THR A 118 31.38 8.57 2.67
C THR A 118 30.07 7.90 3.09
N TYR A 119 29.93 6.58 2.91
CA TYR A 119 28.76 5.84 3.40
C TYR A 119 28.58 5.93 4.93
N LEU A 120 29.66 5.77 5.70
CA LEU A 120 29.58 5.83 7.16
C LEU A 120 29.24 7.25 7.66
N LEU A 121 29.72 8.29 6.97
CA LEU A 121 29.37 9.68 7.27
C LEU A 121 27.89 9.98 6.97
N THR A 122 27.35 9.51 5.85
CA THR A 122 25.91 9.70 5.55
C THR A 122 25.00 8.96 6.54
N LEU A 123 25.42 7.79 7.02
CA LEU A 123 24.69 7.08 8.09
C LEU A 123 24.69 7.84 9.42
N GLN A 124 25.75 8.60 9.70
CA GLN A 124 25.83 9.42 10.91
C GLN A 124 24.82 10.57 10.89
N GLU A 125 24.52 11.15 9.72
CA GLU A 125 23.54 12.23 9.57
C GLU A 125 22.09 11.78 9.74
N ILE A 126 21.81 10.48 9.55
CA ILE A 126 20.45 9.90 9.66
C ILE A 126 20.10 9.50 11.10
N ARG A 127 21.11 9.36 11.98
CA ARG A 127 20.95 8.91 13.38
C ARG A 127 20.72 10.08 14.33
#